data_AF-A0A928L6A4-F1
#
_entry.id   AF-A0A928L6A4-F1
#
_cell.length_a   1.000
_cell.length_b   1.000
_cell.length_c   1.000
_cell.angle_alpha   90.00
_cell.angle_beta   90.00
_cell.angle_gamma   90.00
#
_symmetry.space_group_name_H-M   'P 1'
#
loop_
_entity.id
_entity.type
_entity.pdbx_description
1 polymer ?
#
loop_
_entity_poly.entity_id
_entity_poly.type
_entity_poly.pdbx_seq_one_letter_code
_entity_poly.pdbx_strand_id
1 'polypeptide(L)'
;MMKNIRKFTAVVTSFVLAISCMVIVKPQETVAATENDMVVMAEELMILINEARAEEGISPLYMVDHLNDIAVVRARELIDNPSHGSPIYGTILNMIDKNRVPFSKLSENIVWGKSSPEEMLEKLMSNSTYRSNIMNPLFTHVGIGMTYAENSAFGWYGAQVFVSVGGYVDGQKMVTRDEEVIEPEEPAQYDMKARAEELLVLFNEVRSYNGLAPLYMVDHLNDIAAVRARELIQKTEHCGLDGGTIMNMLDKELIPYIRIAENIAWGKKTPEDILEILMNSEEHRSNILNPDFTHVGIGVTYESNSLYQWYSSQIFVSVNTCIPDQRIVNREELIPDPEDIERIIPTCCGDLNGDSKVNSFDVIALVKYCFGNCDLTALQLEACDVMQDGSVNIADVVVMRKHIIGYAEYSVLPCPSRYA
;
A
#
# COMPACT_ATOMS: atom_id res chain seq x y z
N MET A 1 -4.40 31.03 97.10
CA MET A 1 -4.14 31.97 95.99
C MET A 1 -3.31 31.21 94.96
N MET A 2 -3.90 30.89 93.79
CA MET A 2 -3.32 30.35 92.54
C MET A 2 -2.42 29.08 92.67
N LYS A 3 -2.94 27.86 92.41
CA LYS A 3 -2.95 27.12 91.10
C LYS A 3 -1.63 27.30 90.31
N ASN A 4 -0.91 26.28 89.82
CA ASN A 4 -1.06 24.83 89.81
C ASN A 4 0.31 24.24 89.40
N ILE A 5 0.77 23.25 90.16
CA ILE A 5 1.33 21.95 89.75
C ILE A 5 2.08 21.90 88.40
N ARG A 6 3.40 21.74 88.49
CA ARG A 6 4.26 21.10 87.47
C ARG A 6 4.54 19.66 87.91
N LYS A 7 4.33 18.68 87.01
CA LYS A 7 5.28 17.61 86.66
C LYS A 7 4.64 16.57 85.71
N PHE A 8 5.54 15.83 85.06
CA PHE A 8 5.41 14.65 84.19
C PHE A 8 5.09 14.90 82.71
N THR A 9 5.65 14.20 81.70
CA THR A 9 6.91 13.46 81.41
C THR A 9 6.90 13.24 79.88
N ALA A 10 8.07 13.04 79.29
CA ALA A 10 8.34 12.92 77.86
C ALA A 10 7.52 11.88 77.09
N VAL A 11 7.14 12.23 75.85
CA VAL A 11 7.13 11.34 74.65
C VAL A 11 7.43 12.21 73.43
N VAL A 12 8.47 11.86 72.68
CA VAL A 12 8.83 12.40 71.37
C VAL A 12 8.44 11.38 70.33
N THR A 13 7.59 11.74 69.36
CA THR A 13 7.58 11.10 68.02
C THR A 13 6.78 11.93 67.02
N SER A 14 7.50 12.33 65.95
CA SER A 14 7.10 12.68 64.57
C SER A 14 5.75 13.36 64.31
N PHE A 15 5.81 14.65 63.98
CA PHE A 15 4.82 15.31 63.11
C PHE A 15 5.15 14.98 61.65
N VAL A 16 4.39 14.07 61.04
CA VAL A 16 4.31 13.95 59.57
C VAL A 16 3.39 15.08 59.11
N LEU A 17 3.96 16.10 58.47
CA LEU A 17 3.20 17.11 57.75
C LEU A 17 2.59 16.41 56.52
N ALA A 18 1.32 16.03 56.61
CA ALA A 18 0.56 15.58 55.45
C ALA A 18 0.32 16.80 54.55
N ILE A 19 1.27 17.07 53.66
CA ILE A 19 1.01 17.87 52.46
C ILE A 19 0.08 17.00 51.62
N SER A 20 -1.22 17.23 51.71
CA SER A 20 -2.14 16.72 50.70
C SER A 20 -1.70 17.36 49.39
N CYS A 21 -0.97 16.60 48.57
CA CYS A 21 -0.96 16.84 47.13
C CYS A 21 -2.42 16.67 46.70
N MET A 22 -3.14 17.78 46.69
CA MET A 22 -4.28 17.95 45.83
C MET A 22 -3.68 17.78 44.44
N VAL A 23 -3.75 16.57 43.89
CA VAL A 23 -3.51 16.36 42.48
C VAL A 23 -4.55 17.24 41.82
N ILE A 24 -4.12 18.42 41.38
CA ILE A 24 -4.83 19.15 40.36
C ILE A 24 -4.74 18.22 39.16
N VAL A 25 -5.71 17.31 39.05
CA VAL A 25 -6.03 16.69 37.77
C VAL A 25 -6.37 17.90 36.93
N LYS A 26 -5.41 18.34 36.10
CA LYS A 26 -5.73 19.27 35.03
C LYS A 26 -6.97 18.67 34.37
N PRO A 27 -8.05 19.44 34.16
CA PRO A 27 -9.15 18.93 33.35
C PRO A 27 -8.51 18.38 32.08
N GLN A 28 -8.70 17.09 31.85
CA GLN A 28 -8.25 16.47 30.62
C GLN A 28 -8.92 17.30 29.53
N GLU A 29 -8.12 18.05 28.78
CA GLU A 29 -8.63 18.80 27.64
C GLU A 29 -9.38 17.76 26.80
N THR A 30 -10.69 17.96 26.65
CA THR A 30 -11.50 17.18 25.73
C THR A 30 -10.99 17.53 24.35
N VAL A 31 -10.07 16.72 23.85
CA VAL A 31 -9.55 16.85 22.50
C VAL A 31 -10.72 16.49 21.58
N ALA A 32 -11.17 17.46 20.79
CA ALA A 32 -12.13 17.21 19.72
C ALA A 32 -11.58 16.09 18.84
N ALA A 33 -12.40 15.10 18.51
CA ALA A 33 -12.00 14.05 17.59
C ALA A 33 -11.52 14.71 16.29
N THR A 34 -10.27 14.45 15.94
CA THR A 34 -9.62 14.97 14.76
C THR A 34 -10.12 14.24 13.52
N GLU A 35 -9.83 14.80 12.34
CA GLU A 35 -10.06 14.09 11.07
C GLU A 35 -9.37 12.72 11.03
N ASN A 36 -8.19 12.64 11.61
CA ASN A 36 -7.44 11.40 11.76
C ASN A 36 -8.19 10.36 12.62
N ASP A 37 -8.81 10.77 13.73
CA ASP A 37 -9.56 9.84 14.60
C ASP A 37 -10.76 9.22 13.89
N MET A 38 -11.42 9.97 12.99
CA MET A 38 -12.53 9.45 12.19
C MET A 38 -12.06 8.42 11.15
N VAL A 39 -10.91 8.66 10.51
CA VAL A 39 -10.32 7.74 9.54
C VAL A 39 -9.88 6.44 10.22
N VAL A 40 -9.14 6.54 11.34
CA VAL A 40 -8.69 5.38 12.13
C VAL A 40 -9.88 4.53 12.58
N MET A 41 -10.96 5.15 13.06
CA MET A 41 -12.16 4.42 13.44
C MET A 41 -12.82 3.69 12.26
N ALA A 42 -12.84 4.30 11.07
CA ALA A 42 -13.40 3.68 9.87
C ALA A 42 -12.55 2.47 9.40
N GLU A 43 -11.22 2.61 9.45
CA GLU A 43 -10.25 1.57 9.05
C GLU A 43 -10.27 0.37 10.01
N GLU A 44 -10.26 0.62 11.32
CA GLU A 44 -10.38 -0.46 12.31
C GLU A 44 -11.70 -1.22 12.17
N LEU A 45 -12.81 -0.51 11.91
CA LEU A 45 -14.09 -1.16 11.64
C LEU A 45 -14.04 -2.01 10.36
N MET A 46 -13.31 -1.55 9.33
CA MET A 46 -13.12 -2.31 8.11
C MET A 46 -12.36 -3.62 8.35
N ILE A 47 -11.29 -3.57 9.14
CA ILE A 47 -10.48 -4.75 9.48
C ILE A 47 -11.37 -5.78 10.17
N LEU A 48 -12.09 -5.38 11.22
CA LEU A 48 -12.99 -6.25 11.96
C LEU A 48 -14.09 -6.88 11.07
N ILE A 49 -14.60 -6.14 10.09
CA ILE A 49 -15.57 -6.67 9.12
C ILE A 49 -14.95 -7.77 8.26
N ASN A 50 -13.75 -7.53 7.73
CA ASN A 50 -13.07 -8.50 6.88
C ASN A 50 -12.65 -9.75 7.66
N GLU A 51 -12.25 -9.61 8.93
CA GLU A 51 -12.02 -10.73 9.83
C GLU A 51 -13.28 -11.57 10.03
N ALA A 52 -14.41 -10.92 10.36
CA ALA A 52 -15.69 -11.61 10.52
C ALA A 52 -16.17 -12.29 9.22
N ARG A 53 -15.87 -11.72 8.05
CA ARG A 53 -16.15 -12.34 6.74
C ARG A 53 -15.25 -13.56 6.51
N ALA A 54 -13.96 -13.46 6.86
CA ALA A 54 -13.01 -14.55 6.72
C ALA A 54 -13.37 -15.75 7.61
N GLU A 55 -13.86 -15.52 8.84
CA GLU A 55 -14.36 -16.57 9.74
C GLU A 55 -15.51 -17.40 9.11
N GLU A 56 -16.32 -16.76 8.27
CA GLU A 56 -17.45 -17.39 7.55
C GLU A 56 -17.05 -17.87 6.13
N GLY A 57 -15.76 -17.78 5.77
CA GLY A 57 -15.24 -18.19 4.46
C GLY A 57 -15.69 -17.28 3.30
N ILE A 58 -16.02 -16.02 3.59
CA ILE A 58 -16.49 -15.03 2.63
C ILE A 58 -15.31 -14.15 2.20
N SER A 59 -15.19 -13.90 0.89
CA SER A 59 -14.15 -13.02 0.34
C SER A 59 -14.14 -11.63 0.99
N PRO A 60 -12.98 -10.98 1.15
CA PRO A 60 -12.91 -9.66 1.77
C PRO A 60 -13.62 -8.59 0.93
N LEU A 61 -13.96 -7.49 1.59
CA LEU A 61 -14.35 -6.23 0.96
C LEU A 61 -13.12 -5.34 0.78
N TYR A 62 -13.15 -4.49 -0.24
CA TYR A 62 -12.18 -3.41 -0.45
C TYR A 62 -12.83 -2.06 -0.13
N MET A 63 -12.16 -1.20 0.64
CA MET A 63 -12.62 0.18 0.83
C MET A 63 -12.40 0.99 -0.43
N VAL A 64 -13.28 1.95 -0.73
CA VAL A 64 -13.15 2.85 -1.89
C VAL A 64 -13.28 4.29 -1.46
N ASP A 65 -12.29 5.13 -1.78
CA ASP A 65 -12.24 6.54 -1.33
C ASP A 65 -13.48 7.34 -1.70
N HIS A 66 -13.95 7.24 -2.94
CA HIS A 66 -15.19 7.92 -3.37
C HIS A 66 -16.43 7.47 -2.59
N LEU A 67 -16.48 6.21 -2.14
CA LEU A 67 -17.57 5.74 -1.28
C LEU A 67 -17.36 6.17 0.18
N ASN A 68 -16.12 6.30 0.64
CA ASN A 68 -15.79 6.84 1.97
C ASN A 68 -16.27 8.29 2.10
N ASP A 69 -16.01 9.14 1.10
CA ASP A 69 -16.48 10.53 1.07
C ASP A 69 -18.00 10.60 1.21
N ILE A 70 -18.72 9.76 0.46
CA ILE A 70 -20.18 9.65 0.53
C ILE A 70 -20.61 9.18 1.92
N ALA A 71 -19.95 8.16 2.46
CA ALA A 71 -20.26 7.62 3.78
C ALA A 71 -19.99 8.64 4.90
N VAL A 72 -18.97 9.50 4.78
CA VAL A 72 -18.70 10.60 5.72
C VAL A 72 -19.80 11.65 5.67
N VAL A 73 -20.24 12.04 4.46
CA VAL A 73 -21.40 12.94 4.32
C VAL A 73 -22.64 12.32 4.97
N ARG A 74 -22.86 11.03 4.76
CA ARG A 74 -23.97 10.30 5.41
C ARG A 74 -23.83 10.28 6.92
N ALA A 75 -22.66 9.96 7.46
CA ALA A 75 -22.42 9.95 8.90
C ALA A 75 -22.73 11.32 9.54
N ARG A 76 -22.38 12.42 8.86
CA ARG A 76 -22.72 13.80 9.28
C ARG A 76 -24.22 14.07 9.27
N GLU A 77 -24.94 13.63 8.25
CA GLU A 77 -26.40 13.79 8.18
C GLU A 77 -27.14 13.04 9.32
N LEU A 78 -26.56 11.96 9.85
CA LEU A 78 -27.15 11.20 10.96
C LEU A 78 -27.15 11.97 12.29
N ILE A 79 -26.30 13.00 12.43
CA ILE A 79 -26.26 13.85 13.63
C ILE A 79 -27.61 14.53 13.82
N ASP A 80 -28.16 15.09 12.73
CA ASP A 80 -29.40 15.85 12.75
C ASP A 80 -30.63 14.96 12.52
N ASN A 81 -30.50 13.92 11.68
CA ASN A 81 -31.61 13.04 11.31
C ASN A 81 -31.16 11.58 11.14
N PRO A 82 -31.21 10.75 12.20
CA PRO A 82 -30.76 9.35 12.16
C PRO A 82 -31.74 8.47 11.37
N SER A 83 -31.64 8.52 10.05
CA SER A 83 -32.46 7.75 9.11
C SER A 83 -31.68 7.35 7.86
N HIS A 84 -32.15 6.32 7.16
CA HIS A 84 -31.60 5.87 5.87
C HIS A 84 -31.88 6.83 4.69
N GLY A 85 -32.69 7.87 4.90
CA GLY A 85 -32.93 8.91 3.91
C GLY A 85 -31.95 10.07 4.10
N SER A 86 -31.26 10.45 3.03
CA SER A 86 -30.53 11.73 3.00
C SER A 86 -31.54 12.87 2.81
N PRO A 87 -31.58 13.87 3.71
CA PRO A 87 -32.45 15.04 3.54
C PRO A 87 -32.08 15.89 2.32
N ILE A 88 -30.82 15.82 1.88
CA ILE A 88 -30.26 16.64 0.79
C ILE A 88 -30.33 15.90 -0.54
N TYR A 89 -29.97 14.62 -0.54
CA TYR A 89 -29.78 13.82 -1.77
C TYR A 89 -30.87 12.75 -1.97
N GLY A 90 -31.77 12.55 -0.99
CA GLY A 90 -32.83 11.55 -1.02
C GLY A 90 -32.33 10.16 -0.63
N THR A 91 -31.79 9.40 -1.60
CA THR A 91 -31.29 8.03 -1.35
C THR A 91 -29.78 7.95 -1.60
N ILE A 92 -29.10 7.00 -0.96
CA ILE A 92 -27.67 6.76 -1.18
C ILE A 92 -27.32 6.49 -2.65
N LEU A 93 -28.27 5.93 -3.42
CA LEU A 93 -28.15 5.75 -4.87
C LEU A 93 -27.91 7.05 -5.63
N ASN A 94 -28.46 8.18 -5.16
CA ASN A 94 -28.32 9.47 -5.81
C ASN A 94 -26.98 10.16 -5.47
N MET A 95 -26.29 9.70 -4.43
CA MET A 95 -25.01 10.26 -4.01
C MET A 95 -23.83 9.64 -4.77
N ILE A 96 -23.99 8.42 -5.28
CA ILE A 96 -22.90 7.70 -5.96
C ILE A 96 -22.86 8.09 -7.44
N ASP A 97 -21.72 8.66 -7.86
CA ASP A 97 -21.39 8.78 -9.27
C ASP A 97 -21.12 7.40 -9.87
N LYS A 98 -22.10 6.91 -10.64
CA LYS A 98 -22.05 5.60 -11.31
C LYS A 98 -20.97 5.51 -12.40
N ASN A 99 -20.47 6.63 -12.89
CA ASN A 99 -19.35 6.63 -13.84
C ASN A 99 -18.02 6.35 -13.13
N ARG A 100 -17.92 6.69 -11.83
CA ARG A 100 -16.74 6.39 -11.00
C ARG A 100 -16.81 5.00 -10.36
N VAL A 101 -18.01 4.59 -9.93
CA VAL A 101 -18.22 3.27 -9.30
C VAL A 101 -19.36 2.54 -10.03
N PRO A 102 -19.06 1.70 -11.03
CA PRO A 102 -20.08 0.95 -11.78
C PRO A 102 -20.52 -0.29 -10.99
N PHE A 103 -21.65 -0.18 -10.27
CA PHE A 103 -22.15 -1.27 -9.42
C PHE A 103 -23.47 -1.87 -9.91
N SER A 104 -23.69 -3.14 -9.58
CA SER A 104 -24.93 -3.89 -9.86
C SER A 104 -25.85 -4.04 -8.65
N LYS A 105 -25.30 -3.89 -7.43
CA LYS A 105 -26.03 -3.90 -6.16
C LYS A 105 -25.49 -2.82 -5.24
N LEU A 106 -26.35 -2.32 -4.36
CA LEU A 106 -26.07 -1.27 -3.40
C LEU A 106 -26.83 -1.55 -2.10
N SER A 107 -26.18 -1.32 -0.96
CA SER A 107 -26.84 -1.34 0.35
C SER A 107 -26.16 -0.37 1.32
N GLU A 108 -26.87 0.02 2.38
CA GLU A 108 -26.38 0.92 3.41
C GLU A 108 -26.59 0.29 4.80
N ASN A 109 -25.57 0.40 5.65
CA ASN A 109 -25.72 0.25 7.10
C ASN A 109 -25.40 1.58 7.79
N ILE A 110 -26.00 1.79 8.96
CA ILE A 110 -25.74 2.97 9.80
C ILE A 110 -25.57 2.54 11.26
N VAL A 111 -24.68 3.21 11.98
CA VAL A 111 -24.36 2.96 13.38
C VAL A 111 -24.16 4.28 14.11
N TRP A 112 -24.48 4.33 15.39
CA TRP A 112 -24.23 5.47 16.26
C TRP A 112 -24.23 5.04 17.72
N GLY A 113 -23.73 5.88 18.63
CA GLY A 113 -23.82 5.63 20.07
C GLY A 113 -22.81 4.61 20.60
N LYS A 114 -21.79 4.28 19.82
CA LYS A 114 -20.76 3.27 20.16
C LYS A 114 -19.38 3.93 20.17
N SER A 115 -18.56 3.54 21.13
CA SER A 115 -17.28 4.22 21.39
C SER A 115 -16.07 3.51 20.80
N SER A 116 -16.21 2.27 20.32
CA SER A 116 -15.14 1.53 19.67
C SER A 116 -15.60 0.79 18.40
N PRO A 117 -14.69 0.47 17.48
CA PRO A 117 -14.96 -0.36 16.30
C PRO A 117 -15.60 -1.72 16.64
N GLU A 118 -15.18 -2.38 17.72
CA GLU A 118 -15.73 -3.68 18.17
C GLU A 118 -17.19 -3.55 18.60
N GLU A 119 -17.52 -2.53 19.40
CA GLU A 119 -18.90 -2.27 19.82
C GLU A 119 -19.79 -1.89 18.63
N MET A 120 -19.22 -1.20 17.63
CA MET A 120 -19.91 -0.89 16.38
C MET A 120 -20.19 -2.14 15.58
N LEU A 121 -19.19 -3.00 15.38
CA LEU A 121 -19.36 -4.26 14.67
C LEU A 121 -20.37 -5.16 15.38
N GLU A 122 -20.27 -5.31 16.71
CA GLU A 122 -21.22 -6.10 17.50
C GLU A 122 -22.66 -5.60 17.29
N LYS A 123 -22.88 -4.28 17.37
CA LYS A 123 -24.20 -3.68 17.14
C LYS A 123 -24.69 -3.96 15.72
N LEU A 124 -23.84 -3.80 14.70
CA LEU A 124 -24.19 -4.08 13.31
C LEU A 124 -24.52 -5.58 13.11
N MET A 125 -23.71 -6.48 13.67
CA MET A 125 -23.86 -7.92 13.54
C MET A 125 -25.07 -8.49 14.31
N SER A 126 -25.52 -7.79 15.37
CA SER A 126 -26.75 -8.13 16.10
C SER A 126 -28.03 -7.80 15.33
N ASN A 127 -27.95 -6.92 14.33
CA ASN A 127 -29.06 -6.57 13.45
C ASN A 127 -29.06 -7.47 12.21
N SER A 128 -30.12 -8.25 12.02
CA SER A 128 -30.19 -9.23 10.92
C SER A 128 -30.04 -8.61 9.53
N THR A 129 -30.60 -7.41 9.31
CA THR A 129 -30.47 -6.69 8.05
C THR A 129 -29.03 -6.26 7.81
N TYR A 130 -28.41 -5.61 8.79
CA TYR A 130 -27.04 -5.10 8.64
C TYR A 130 -26.01 -6.23 8.54
N ARG A 131 -26.18 -7.30 9.32
CA ARG A 131 -25.41 -8.55 9.19
C ARG A 131 -25.54 -9.14 7.79
N SER A 132 -26.76 -9.16 7.21
CA SER A 132 -26.97 -9.70 5.86
C SER A 132 -26.26 -8.91 4.77
N ASN A 133 -26.04 -7.61 4.98
CA ASN A 133 -25.23 -6.77 4.10
C ASN A 133 -23.74 -7.09 4.29
N ILE A 134 -23.25 -7.09 5.54
CA ILE A 134 -21.84 -7.36 5.87
C ILE A 134 -21.42 -8.74 5.39
N MET A 135 -22.27 -9.75 5.50
CA MET A 135 -22.00 -11.15 5.13
C MET A 135 -22.49 -11.51 3.72
N ASN A 136 -22.84 -10.53 2.89
CA ASN A 136 -23.23 -10.82 1.52
C ASN A 136 -21.96 -11.11 0.68
N PRO A 137 -21.80 -12.31 0.11
CA PRO A 137 -20.64 -12.62 -0.73
C PRO A 137 -20.66 -11.88 -2.08
N LEU A 138 -21.79 -11.27 -2.46
CA LEU A 138 -21.89 -10.50 -3.70
C LEU A 138 -21.39 -9.06 -3.54
N PHE A 139 -21.29 -8.54 -2.31
CA PHE A 139 -20.63 -7.26 -2.09
C PHE A 139 -19.12 -7.47 -2.11
N THR A 140 -18.46 -6.59 -2.86
CA THR A 140 -17.02 -6.63 -3.16
C THR A 140 -16.30 -5.39 -2.64
N HIS A 141 -17.01 -4.25 -2.55
CA HIS A 141 -16.45 -2.97 -2.15
C HIS A 141 -17.37 -2.30 -1.12
N VAL A 142 -16.79 -1.44 -0.29
CA VAL A 142 -17.52 -0.67 0.73
C VAL A 142 -16.93 0.73 0.87
N GLY A 143 -17.76 1.71 1.18
CA GLY A 143 -17.31 2.97 1.76
C GLY A 143 -17.65 2.99 3.25
N ILE A 144 -16.72 3.35 4.11
CA ILE A 144 -16.97 3.52 5.55
C ILE A 144 -16.63 4.96 5.92
N GLY A 145 -17.58 5.65 6.53
CA GLY A 145 -17.41 7.03 6.97
C GLY A 145 -17.85 7.19 8.41
N MET A 146 -17.05 7.96 9.17
CA MET A 146 -17.28 8.24 10.58
C MET A 146 -17.39 9.74 10.81
N THR A 147 -18.14 10.11 11.83
CA THR A 147 -18.12 11.46 12.39
C THR A 147 -18.36 11.40 13.89
N TYR A 148 -17.79 12.36 14.61
CA TYR A 148 -18.04 12.54 16.04
C TYR A 148 -18.76 13.87 16.29
N ALA A 149 -19.73 13.86 17.20
CA ALA A 149 -20.43 15.05 17.64
C ALA A 149 -20.37 15.16 19.17
N GLU A 150 -19.51 16.05 19.68
CA GLU A 150 -19.30 16.30 21.12
C GLU A 150 -20.60 16.61 21.88
N ASN A 151 -21.49 17.40 21.26
CA ASN A 151 -22.75 17.82 21.88
C ASN A 151 -23.91 16.85 21.64
N SER A 152 -23.65 15.69 21.02
CA SER A 152 -24.65 14.66 20.84
C SER A 152 -24.67 13.69 22.02
N ALA A 153 -25.86 13.25 22.42
CA ALA A 153 -26.04 12.16 23.38
C ALA A 153 -25.47 10.82 22.90
N PHE A 154 -25.12 10.71 21.61
CA PHE A 154 -24.63 9.49 20.98
C PHE A 154 -23.13 9.54 20.62
N GLY A 155 -22.49 10.71 20.64
CA GLY A 155 -21.07 10.84 20.28
C GLY A 155 -20.79 10.48 18.82
N TRP A 156 -20.36 9.23 18.57
CA TRP A 156 -19.97 8.73 17.25
C TRP A 156 -21.17 8.31 16.39
N TYR A 157 -21.03 8.55 15.09
CA TYR A 157 -21.94 8.15 14.02
C TYR A 157 -21.13 7.60 12.86
N GLY A 158 -21.67 6.57 12.20
CA GLY A 158 -21.03 5.94 11.07
C GLY A 158 -22.01 5.43 10.03
N ALA A 159 -21.57 5.39 8.78
CA ALA A 159 -22.30 4.81 7.67
C ALA A 159 -21.38 3.85 6.88
N GLN A 160 -21.96 2.78 6.35
CA GLN A 160 -21.31 1.85 5.44
C GLN A 160 -22.11 1.77 4.15
N VAL A 161 -21.44 1.90 3.01
CA VAL A 161 -22.05 1.90 1.68
C VAL A 161 -21.47 0.75 0.88
N PHE A 162 -22.20 -0.36 0.78
CA PHE A 162 -21.74 -1.58 0.12
C PHE A 162 -22.13 -1.59 -1.35
N VAL A 163 -21.20 -1.99 -2.22
CA VAL A 163 -21.49 -2.17 -3.65
C VAL A 163 -20.92 -3.48 -4.21
N SER A 164 -21.61 -4.00 -5.22
CA SER A 164 -21.18 -5.17 -5.99
C SER A 164 -20.65 -4.70 -7.35
N VAL A 165 -19.34 -4.88 -7.56
CA VAL A 165 -18.65 -4.46 -8.79
C VAL A 165 -17.97 -5.67 -9.41
N GLY A 166 -18.04 -5.80 -10.74
CA GLY A 166 -17.48 -6.93 -11.49
C GLY A 166 -15.99 -6.81 -11.80
N GLY A 167 -15.25 -5.96 -11.09
CA GLY A 167 -13.86 -5.62 -11.39
C GLY A 167 -13.30 -4.56 -10.44
N TYR A 168 -12.16 -4.00 -10.84
CA TYR A 168 -11.45 -2.97 -10.09
C TYR A 168 -12.21 -1.63 -10.05
N VAL A 169 -12.16 -0.94 -8.91
CA VAL A 169 -12.67 0.42 -8.70
C VAL A 169 -11.49 1.32 -8.33
N ASP A 170 -11.38 2.47 -9.00
CA ASP A 170 -10.35 3.46 -8.70
C ASP A 170 -10.42 3.95 -7.23
N GLY A 171 -9.27 4.07 -6.58
CA GLY A 171 -9.19 4.36 -5.14
C GLY A 171 -9.61 3.20 -4.24
N GLN A 172 -9.66 1.95 -4.73
CA GLN A 172 -9.89 0.81 -3.85
C GLN A 172 -8.62 0.44 -3.04
N LYS A 173 -8.79 0.09 -1.77
CA LYS A 173 -7.74 -0.43 -0.89
C LYS A 173 -8.22 -1.59 -0.03
N MET A 174 -7.35 -2.55 0.22
CA MET A 174 -7.56 -3.58 1.24
C MET A 174 -6.96 -3.06 2.54
N VAL A 175 -7.78 -2.98 3.59
CA VAL A 175 -7.31 -2.53 4.92
C VAL A 175 -7.02 -3.76 5.76
N THR A 176 -5.82 -3.84 6.32
CA THR A 176 -5.34 -4.97 7.13
C THR A 176 -4.71 -4.48 8.42
N ARG A 177 -4.77 -5.30 9.47
CA ARG A 177 -4.16 -5.03 10.78
C ARG A 177 -2.63 -4.94 10.75
N ASP A 178 -2.02 -5.46 9.70
CA ASP A 178 -0.56 -5.59 9.54
C ASP A 178 0.10 -4.35 8.92
N GLU A 179 -0.60 -3.22 8.84
CA GLU A 179 0.07 -1.92 8.76
C GLU A 179 0.15 -1.36 10.19
N GLU A 180 1.31 -1.56 10.80
CA GLU A 180 1.78 -0.72 11.91
C GLU A 180 1.42 0.74 11.57
N VAL A 181 0.83 1.49 12.52
CA VAL A 181 0.53 2.91 12.34
C VAL A 181 1.85 3.61 12.07
N ILE A 182 2.21 3.76 10.80
CA ILE A 182 3.29 4.61 10.35
C ILE A 182 2.75 6.02 10.60
N GLU A 183 3.22 6.66 11.68
CA GLU A 183 3.17 8.12 11.77
C GLU A 183 3.62 8.68 10.41
N PRO A 184 2.90 9.63 9.80
CA PRO A 184 3.20 10.04 8.44
C PRO A 184 4.65 10.49 8.38
N GLU A 185 5.49 9.74 7.65
CA GLU A 185 6.81 10.23 7.33
C GLU A 185 6.62 11.55 6.58
N GLU A 186 7.16 12.63 7.16
CA GLU A 186 7.35 13.89 6.48
C GLU A 186 8.00 13.64 5.10
N PRO A 187 7.61 14.38 4.04
CA PRO A 187 7.83 14.06 2.62
C PRO A 187 9.28 14.30 2.15
N ALA A 188 10.24 13.67 2.80
CA ALA A 188 11.64 13.70 2.44
C ALA A 188 12.02 12.45 1.61
N GLN A 189 11.86 12.61 0.30
CA GLN A 189 12.72 12.03 -0.74
C GLN A 189 12.50 10.55 -1.12
N TYR A 190 11.39 10.27 -1.79
CA TYR A 190 11.39 9.18 -2.77
C TYR A 190 12.47 9.44 -3.83
N ASP A 191 13.48 8.57 -3.91
CA ASP A 191 14.52 8.67 -4.93
C ASP A 191 13.96 8.18 -6.28
N MET A 192 13.48 9.13 -7.08
CA MET A 192 12.94 8.85 -8.42
C MET A 192 13.98 8.26 -9.36
N LYS A 193 15.27 8.61 -9.16
CA LYS A 193 16.36 8.10 -9.97
C LYS A 193 16.59 6.63 -9.65
N ALA A 194 16.68 6.27 -8.37
CA ALA A 194 16.82 4.88 -7.95
C ALA A 194 15.67 4.01 -8.48
N ARG A 195 14.43 4.52 -8.44
CA ARG A 195 13.25 3.83 -9.00
C ARG A 195 13.31 3.65 -10.51
N ALA A 196 13.81 4.64 -11.24
CA ALA A 196 14.01 4.54 -12.68
C ALA A 196 15.08 3.50 -13.02
N GLU A 197 16.17 3.46 -12.25
CA GLU A 197 17.26 2.49 -12.38
C GLU A 197 16.79 1.05 -12.08
N GLU A 198 15.99 0.86 -11.04
CA GLU A 198 15.38 -0.42 -10.70
C GLU A 198 14.43 -0.92 -11.80
N LEU A 199 13.62 -0.04 -12.40
CA LEU A 199 12.80 -0.39 -13.57
C LEU A 199 13.63 -0.87 -14.77
N LEU A 200 14.80 -0.26 -15.02
CA LEU A 200 15.69 -0.71 -16.10
C LEU A 200 16.21 -2.13 -15.83
N VAL A 201 16.60 -2.42 -14.58
CA VAL A 201 17.05 -3.75 -14.19
C VAL A 201 15.96 -4.78 -14.47
N LEU A 202 14.72 -4.49 -14.03
CA LEU A 202 13.58 -5.37 -14.26
C LEU A 202 13.29 -5.59 -15.75
N PHE A 203 13.34 -4.54 -16.58
CA PHE A 203 13.19 -4.68 -18.03
C PHE A 203 14.28 -5.56 -18.63
N ASN A 204 15.53 -5.37 -18.21
CA ASN A 204 16.65 -6.14 -18.72
C ASN A 204 16.64 -7.60 -18.24
N GLU A 205 16.14 -7.89 -17.05
CA GLU A 205 15.90 -9.26 -16.57
C GLU A 205 14.85 -9.97 -17.44
N VAL A 206 13.72 -9.31 -17.71
CA VAL A 206 12.67 -9.84 -18.58
C VAL A 206 13.17 -10.03 -20.03
N ARG A 207 13.98 -9.09 -20.55
CA ARG A 207 14.59 -9.20 -21.88
C ARG A 207 15.60 -10.34 -21.94
N SER A 208 16.46 -10.47 -20.94
CA SER A 208 17.43 -11.57 -20.83
C SER A 208 16.72 -12.94 -20.79
N TYR A 209 15.64 -13.06 -20.02
CA TYR A 209 14.81 -14.27 -19.98
C TYR A 209 14.25 -14.65 -21.37
N ASN A 210 13.95 -13.66 -22.21
CA ASN A 210 13.47 -13.84 -23.58
C ASN A 210 14.61 -13.91 -24.62
N GLY A 211 15.87 -13.99 -24.20
CA GLY A 211 17.04 -14.06 -25.10
C GLY A 211 17.31 -12.77 -25.87
N LEU A 212 16.86 -11.63 -25.36
CA LEU A 212 17.01 -10.31 -25.97
C LEU A 212 18.20 -9.57 -25.37
N ALA A 213 18.84 -8.72 -26.19
CA ALA A 213 19.90 -7.82 -25.71
C ALA A 213 19.35 -6.79 -24.69
N PRO A 214 20.16 -6.37 -23.70
CA PRO A 214 19.72 -5.38 -22.73
C PRO A 214 19.49 -4.01 -23.39
N LEU A 215 18.61 -3.23 -22.78
CA LEU A 215 18.44 -1.81 -23.04
C LEU A 215 19.48 -1.02 -22.24
N TYR A 216 20.04 0.00 -22.88
CA TYR A 216 20.90 0.99 -22.26
C TYR A 216 20.06 2.18 -21.75
N MET A 217 20.36 2.67 -20.56
CA MET A 217 19.79 3.91 -20.03
C MET A 217 20.68 5.09 -20.37
N VAL A 218 20.07 6.24 -20.61
CA VAL A 218 20.75 7.50 -20.92
C VAL A 218 20.14 8.59 -20.04
N ASP A 219 20.98 9.29 -19.27
CA ASP A 219 20.50 10.28 -18.29
C ASP A 219 19.71 11.42 -18.96
N HIS A 220 20.15 11.91 -20.13
CA HIS A 220 19.37 12.90 -20.89
C HIS A 220 18.01 12.39 -21.37
N LEU A 221 17.86 11.10 -21.68
CA LEU A 221 16.58 10.51 -22.05
C LEU A 221 15.69 10.32 -20.80
N ASN A 222 16.28 10.07 -19.63
CA ASN A 222 15.57 10.06 -18.35
C ASN A 222 15.02 11.44 -17.99
N ASP A 223 15.77 12.52 -18.23
CA ASP A 223 15.29 13.89 -17.98
C ASP A 223 14.04 14.20 -18.81
N ILE A 224 14.02 13.79 -20.08
CA ILE A 224 12.86 13.91 -20.96
C ILE A 224 11.69 13.06 -20.44
N ALA A 225 11.96 11.81 -20.07
CA ALA A 225 10.94 10.93 -19.51
C ALA A 225 10.41 11.44 -18.15
N ALA A 226 11.20 12.15 -17.35
CA ALA A 226 10.80 12.73 -16.08
C ALA A 226 9.95 14.00 -16.25
N VAL A 227 10.25 14.84 -17.26
CA VAL A 227 9.33 15.89 -17.71
C VAL A 227 8.01 15.26 -18.11
N ARG A 228 8.08 14.20 -18.91
CA ARG A 228 6.91 13.50 -19.41
C ARG A 228 6.05 12.89 -18.30
N ALA A 229 6.67 12.22 -17.32
CA ALA A 229 5.99 11.67 -16.15
C ALA A 229 5.24 12.75 -15.35
N ARG A 230 5.78 13.98 -15.25
CA ARG A 230 5.09 15.12 -14.61
C ARG A 230 3.90 15.64 -15.40
N GLU A 231 3.93 15.59 -16.73
CA GLU A 231 2.77 15.96 -17.55
C GLU A 231 1.59 15.01 -17.34
N LEU A 232 1.86 13.72 -17.07
CA LEU A 232 0.83 12.72 -16.82
C LEU A 232 -0.03 13.04 -15.59
N ILE A 233 0.47 13.84 -14.65
CA ILE A 233 -0.30 14.36 -13.50
C ILE A 233 -1.53 15.14 -13.98
N GLN A 234 -1.38 15.88 -15.07
CA GLN A 234 -2.43 16.73 -15.63
C GLN A 234 -3.21 16.02 -16.75
N LYS A 235 -2.55 15.14 -17.53
CA LYS A 235 -3.16 14.47 -18.68
C LYS A 235 -2.55 13.08 -18.95
N THR A 236 -3.30 12.01 -18.65
CA THR A 236 -2.87 10.61 -18.81
C THR A 236 -3.11 10.07 -20.24
N GLU A 237 -2.45 10.67 -21.22
CA GLU A 237 -2.48 10.23 -22.63
C GLU A 237 -1.10 10.38 -23.27
N HIS A 238 -0.86 9.76 -24.43
CA HIS A 238 0.43 9.80 -25.14
C HIS A 238 0.79 11.15 -25.82
N CYS A 239 -0.05 12.17 -25.67
CA CYS A 239 0.24 13.54 -26.09
C CYS A 239 0.59 14.42 -24.87
N GLY A 240 1.52 15.34 -25.07
CA GLY A 240 1.93 16.37 -24.10
C GLY A 240 0.88 17.47 -23.92
N LEU A 241 1.09 18.32 -22.90
CA LEU A 241 0.15 19.39 -22.52
C LEU A 241 0.03 20.51 -23.57
N ASP A 242 1.07 20.69 -24.38
CA ASP A 242 1.08 21.58 -25.55
C ASP A 242 0.53 20.92 -26.83
N GLY A 243 0.09 19.66 -26.73
CA GLY A 243 -0.34 18.85 -27.87
C GLY A 243 0.82 18.22 -28.67
N GLY A 244 2.07 18.41 -28.23
CA GLY A 244 3.24 17.75 -28.78
C GLY A 244 3.28 16.25 -28.44
N THR A 245 4.04 15.48 -29.20
CA THR A 245 4.28 14.05 -28.93
C THR A 245 5.66 13.84 -28.33
N ILE A 246 5.97 12.65 -27.80
CA ILE A 246 7.34 12.30 -27.39
C ILE A 246 8.37 12.55 -28.50
N MET A 247 7.97 12.46 -29.77
CA MET A 247 8.79 12.79 -30.93
C MET A 247 9.26 14.24 -30.89
N ASN A 248 8.35 15.17 -30.58
CA ASN A 248 8.68 16.59 -30.50
C ASN A 248 9.61 16.91 -29.33
N MET A 249 9.50 16.18 -28.22
CA MET A 249 10.41 16.31 -27.08
C MET A 249 11.83 15.84 -27.46
N LEU A 250 11.95 14.68 -28.11
CA LEU A 250 13.23 14.14 -28.56
C LEU A 250 13.89 15.03 -29.63
N ASP A 251 13.11 15.52 -30.60
CA ASP A 251 13.60 16.43 -31.65
C ASP A 251 14.13 17.75 -31.08
N LYS A 252 13.45 18.29 -30.07
CA LYS A 252 13.86 19.55 -29.41
C LYS A 252 15.21 19.42 -28.70
N GLU A 253 15.43 18.27 -28.05
CA GLU A 253 16.68 17.96 -27.34
C GLU A 253 17.72 17.30 -28.27
N LEU A 254 17.42 17.20 -29.57
CA LEU A 254 18.30 16.64 -30.61
C LEU A 254 18.75 15.19 -30.33
N ILE A 255 17.89 14.40 -29.68
CA ILE A 255 18.16 12.98 -29.43
C ILE A 255 18.00 12.20 -30.74
N PRO A 256 19.04 11.48 -31.22
CA PRO A 256 18.91 10.67 -32.42
C PRO A 256 17.97 9.49 -32.16
N TYR A 257 17.13 9.15 -33.13
CA TYR A 257 16.34 7.93 -33.11
C TYR A 257 15.95 7.48 -34.53
N ILE A 258 15.75 6.18 -34.69
CA ILE A 258 15.23 5.53 -35.91
C ILE A 258 13.82 5.01 -35.65
N ARG A 259 13.60 4.53 -34.44
CA ARG A 259 12.32 4.08 -33.91
C ARG A 259 12.16 4.64 -32.51
N ILE A 260 10.91 4.93 -32.17
CA ILE A 260 10.50 5.41 -30.84
C ILE A 260 9.24 4.67 -30.41
N ALA A 261 9.11 4.46 -29.10
CA ALA A 261 7.87 4.09 -28.46
C ALA A 261 7.81 4.65 -27.04
N GLU A 262 6.61 4.75 -26.49
CA GLU A 262 6.37 5.16 -25.11
C GLU A 262 5.50 4.12 -24.41
N ASN A 263 5.91 3.73 -23.21
CA ASN A 263 5.01 3.15 -22.22
C ASN A 263 4.72 4.19 -21.14
N ILE A 264 3.50 4.21 -20.63
CA ILE A 264 3.12 5.03 -19.48
C ILE A 264 2.41 4.15 -18.45
N ALA A 265 2.65 4.43 -17.18
CA ALA A 265 2.01 3.75 -16.06
C ALA A 265 1.71 4.74 -14.94
N TRP A 266 0.60 4.55 -14.24
CA TRP A 266 0.20 5.39 -13.11
C TRP A 266 -0.46 4.55 -12.01
N GLY A 267 -0.47 5.07 -10.79
CA GLY A 267 -1.13 4.43 -9.64
C GLY A 267 -0.38 3.24 -9.05
N LYS A 268 0.88 3.04 -9.45
CA LYS A 268 1.72 1.92 -9.02
C LYS A 268 2.89 2.42 -8.19
N LYS A 269 2.97 1.94 -6.94
CA LYS A 269 3.89 2.44 -5.93
C LYS A 269 5.29 1.85 -6.10
N THR A 270 5.46 0.67 -6.68
CA THR A 270 6.78 0.03 -6.82
C THR A 270 7.16 -0.17 -8.30
N PRO A 271 8.46 -0.21 -8.64
CA PRO A 271 8.93 -0.61 -9.97
C PRO A 271 8.36 -1.95 -10.47
N GLU A 272 8.12 -2.90 -9.58
CA GLU A 272 7.58 -4.22 -9.91
C GLU A 272 6.10 -4.15 -10.28
N ASP A 273 5.32 -3.39 -9.51
CA ASP A 273 3.91 -3.14 -9.83
C ASP A 273 3.77 -2.48 -11.21
N ILE A 274 4.70 -1.57 -11.54
CA ILE A 274 4.79 -0.93 -12.86
C ILE A 274 5.14 -1.99 -13.92
N LEU A 275 6.17 -2.80 -13.71
CA LEU A 275 6.55 -3.87 -14.64
C LEU A 275 5.39 -4.81 -14.91
N GLU A 276 4.70 -5.27 -13.86
CA GLU A 276 3.60 -6.22 -13.96
C GLU A 276 2.49 -5.69 -14.88
N ILE A 277 2.01 -4.46 -14.66
CA ILE A 277 0.95 -3.90 -15.50
C ILE A 277 1.39 -3.66 -16.94
N LEU A 278 2.65 -3.28 -17.16
CA LEU A 278 3.20 -3.12 -18.49
C LEU A 278 3.31 -4.47 -19.20
N MET A 279 3.75 -5.52 -18.52
CA MET A 279 3.85 -6.87 -19.08
C MET A 279 2.48 -7.53 -19.33
N ASN A 280 1.46 -7.17 -18.55
CA ASN A 280 0.09 -7.64 -18.75
C ASN A 280 -0.63 -6.96 -19.93
N SER A 281 -0.15 -5.79 -20.38
CA SER A 281 -0.65 -5.12 -21.60
C SER A 281 0.13 -5.58 -22.83
N GLU A 282 -0.56 -6.08 -23.86
CA GLU A 282 0.09 -6.55 -25.09
C GLU A 282 0.90 -5.45 -25.79
N GLU A 283 0.35 -4.23 -25.86
CA GLU A 283 1.01 -3.08 -26.47
C GLU A 283 2.27 -2.68 -25.70
N HIS A 284 2.17 -2.51 -24.38
CA HIS A 284 3.32 -2.11 -23.55
C HIS A 284 4.40 -3.19 -23.47
N ARG A 285 3.99 -4.45 -23.34
CA ARG A 285 4.89 -5.61 -23.37
C ARG A 285 5.65 -5.68 -24.69
N SER A 286 4.99 -5.37 -25.81
CA SER A 286 5.63 -5.39 -27.13
C SER A 286 6.79 -4.39 -27.24
N ASN A 287 6.71 -3.25 -26.55
CA ASN A 287 7.81 -2.28 -26.48
C ASN A 287 8.98 -2.81 -25.64
N ILE A 288 8.72 -3.34 -24.43
CA ILE A 288 9.76 -3.90 -23.55
C ILE A 288 10.50 -5.06 -24.22
N LEU A 289 9.78 -5.92 -24.96
CA LEU A 289 10.32 -7.11 -25.61
C LEU A 289 10.73 -6.90 -27.08
N ASN A 290 10.73 -5.66 -27.59
CA ASN A 290 11.13 -5.42 -28.96
C ASN A 290 12.66 -5.55 -29.12
N PRO A 291 13.18 -6.44 -29.98
CA PRO A 291 14.62 -6.57 -30.21
C PRO A 291 15.23 -5.34 -30.90
N ASP A 292 14.44 -4.51 -31.59
CA ASP A 292 14.94 -3.33 -32.30
C ASP A 292 15.21 -2.15 -31.37
N PHE A 293 14.65 -2.14 -30.16
CA PHE A 293 14.95 -1.11 -29.17
C PHE A 293 16.27 -1.39 -28.48
N THR A 294 17.07 -0.33 -28.36
CA THR A 294 18.45 -0.37 -27.87
C THR A 294 18.63 0.44 -26.59
N HIS A 295 17.84 1.50 -26.43
CA HIS A 295 17.92 2.40 -25.27
C HIS A 295 16.53 2.69 -24.71
N VAL A 296 16.49 3.06 -23.44
CA VAL A 296 15.28 3.53 -22.77
C VAL A 296 15.60 4.69 -21.83
N GLY A 297 14.75 5.72 -21.82
CA GLY A 297 14.71 6.70 -20.75
C GLY A 297 13.53 6.43 -19.86
N ILE A 298 13.73 6.47 -18.55
CA ILE A 298 12.72 6.16 -17.56
C ILE A 298 12.57 7.36 -16.63
N GLY A 299 11.36 7.89 -16.57
CA GLY A 299 10.98 8.95 -15.64
C GLY A 299 9.91 8.44 -14.69
N VAL A 300 10.06 8.76 -13.40
CA VAL A 300 9.08 8.47 -12.35
C VAL A 300 8.83 9.77 -11.59
N THR A 301 7.58 10.02 -11.23
CA THR A 301 7.20 11.16 -10.38
C THR A 301 6.13 10.75 -9.38
N TYR A 302 6.13 11.42 -8.24
CA TYR A 302 5.11 11.31 -7.20
C TYR A 302 4.51 12.70 -6.94
N GLU A 303 3.18 12.78 -6.86
CA GLU A 303 2.43 13.97 -6.48
C GLU A 303 1.28 13.55 -5.56
N SER A 304 1.43 13.79 -4.26
CA SER A 304 0.50 13.31 -3.22
C SER A 304 -0.94 13.77 -3.43
N ASN A 305 -1.14 14.94 -4.05
CA ASN A 305 -2.48 15.51 -4.29
C ASN A 305 -3.10 15.13 -5.64
N SER A 306 -2.42 14.28 -6.42
CA SER A 306 -2.90 13.88 -7.75
C SER A 306 -3.67 12.55 -7.69
N LEU A 307 -4.58 12.36 -8.67
CA LEU A 307 -5.50 11.21 -8.74
C LEU A 307 -4.83 9.85 -8.53
N TYR A 308 -3.67 9.64 -9.14
CA TYR A 308 -2.96 8.35 -9.09
C TYR A 308 -1.69 8.37 -8.24
N GLN A 309 -1.31 9.54 -7.73
CA GLN A 309 -0.08 9.81 -6.97
C GLN A 309 1.23 9.51 -7.70
N TRP A 310 1.43 8.29 -8.19
CA TRP A 310 2.58 7.82 -8.93
C TRP A 310 2.33 7.84 -10.44
N TYR A 311 3.32 8.33 -11.20
CA TYR A 311 3.31 8.30 -12.67
C TYR A 311 4.69 7.96 -13.18
N SER A 312 4.73 7.24 -14.30
CA SER A 312 5.97 6.91 -14.97
C SER A 312 5.81 6.92 -16.48
N SER A 313 6.88 7.31 -17.18
CA SER A 313 7.00 7.22 -18.64
C SER A 313 8.31 6.51 -18.98
N GLN A 314 8.25 5.58 -19.92
CA GLN A 314 9.39 4.85 -20.45
C GLN A 314 9.47 5.08 -21.96
N ILE A 315 10.49 5.82 -22.38
CA ILE A 315 10.70 6.22 -23.78
C ILE A 315 11.76 5.31 -24.38
N PHE A 316 11.35 4.39 -25.24
CA PHE A 316 12.24 3.46 -25.92
C PHE A 316 12.72 4.04 -27.23
N VAL A 317 14.02 3.95 -27.52
CA VAL A 317 14.60 4.40 -28.78
C VAL A 317 15.52 3.36 -29.41
N SER A 318 15.52 3.35 -30.75
CA SER A 318 16.48 2.60 -31.56
C SER A 318 17.47 3.59 -32.18
N VAL A 319 18.76 3.38 -31.96
CA VAL A 319 19.83 4.20 -32.53
C VAL A 319 20.91 3.32 -33.14
N ASN A 320 21.53 3.81 -34.20
CA ASN A 320 22.68 3.15 -34.84
C ASN A 320 24.02 3.68 -34.33
N THR A 321 23.98 4.56 -33.32
CA THR A 321 25.13 5.28 -32.78
C THR A 321 25.11 5.23 -31.26
N CYS A 322 26.28 5.19 -30.63
CA CYS A 322 26.42 5.37 -29.19
C CYS A 322 25.89 6.75 -28.78
N ILE A 323 25.04 6.81 -27.76
CA ILE A 323 24.60 8.06 -27.14
C ILE A 323 25.57 8.38 -25.98
N PRO A 324 26.05 9.63 -25.82
CA PRO A 324 26.87 10.00 -24.67
C PRO A 324 26.22 9.60 -23.34
N ASP A 325 27.05 9.15 -22.40
CA ASP A 325 26.65 8.74 -21.04
C ASP A 325 25.65 7.57 -20.98
N GLN A 326 25.52 6.79 -22.07
CA GLN A 326 24.77 5.54 -22.04
C GLN A 326 25.41 4.52 -21.06
N ARG A 327 24.57 3.84 -20.28
CA ARG A 327 25.01 2.81 -19.33
C ARG A 327 24.01 1.67 -19.23
N ILE A 328 24.49 0.50 -18.84
CA ILE A 328 23.64 -0.56 -18.30
C ILE A 328 23.68 -0.41 -16.79
N VAL A 329 22.54 -0.47 -16.13
CA VAL A 329 22.47 -0.61 -14.68
C VAL A 329 22.45 -2.10 -14.39
N ASN A 330 23.51 -2.60 -13.76
CA ASN A 330 23.55 -3.98 -13.30
C ASN A 330 23.07 -4.03 -11.86
N ARG A 331 22.36 -5.10 -11.50
CA ARG A 331 21.84 -5.25 -10.15
C ARG A 331 22.96 -5.25 -9.09
N GLU A 332 24.19 -5.66 -9.43
CA GLU A 332 25.34 -5.58 -8.52
C GLU A 332 25.72 -4.15 -8.09
N GLU A 333 25.34 -3.12 -8.86
CA GLU A 333 25.56 -1.70 -8.50
C GLU A 333 24.45 -1.13 -7.61
N LEU A 334 23.35 -1.88 -7.41
CA LEU A 334 22.20 -1.56 -6.57
C LEU A 334 22.14 -2.40 -5.28
N ILE A 335 23.09 -3.34 -5.08
CA ILE A 335 23.20 -4.09 -3.83
C ILE A 335 23.77 -3.13 -2.79
N PRO A 336 23.17 -3.02 -1.59
CA PRO A 336 23.80 -2.31 -0.50
C PRO A 336 25.17 -2.92 -0.18
N ASP A 337 26.05 -2.13 0.43
CA ASP A 337 27.45 -2.47 0.76
C ASP A 337 27.58 -3.93 1.26
N PRO A 338 28.62 -4.72 0.91
CA PRO A 338 28.83 -6.08 1.45
C PRO A 338 28.63 -6.26 2.96
N GLU A 339 28.75 -5.20 3.77
CA GLU A 339 28.37 -5.20 5.20
C GLU A 339 26.86 -5.47 5.45
N ASP A 340 25.98 -5.16 4.51
CA ASP A 340 24.53 -5.33 4.60
C ASP A 340 24.08 -6.75 4.19
N ILE A 341 24.84 -7.48 3.38
CA ILE A 341 24.59 -8.91 3.10
C ILE A 341 24.72 -9.75 4.39
N GLU A 342 25.68 -9.41 5.26
CA GLU A 342 25.83 -10.06 6.57
C GLU A 342 24.70 -9.69 7.56
N ARG A 343 23.87 -8.67 7.27
CA ARG A 343 22.75 -8.24 8.12
C ARG A 343 21.40 -8.82 7.72
N ILE A 344 21.29 -9.50 6.58
CA ILE A 344 20.02 -10.10 6.15
C ILE A 344 19.71 -11.30 7.05
N ILE A 345 18.69 -11.15 7.88
CA ILE A 345 18.18 -12.19 8.78
C ILE A 345 16.80 -12.59 8.26
N PRO A 346 16.69 -13.72 7.53
CA PRO A 346 15.40 -14.33 7.21
C PRO A 346 14.53 -14.46 8.44
N THR A 347 13.30 -13.95 8.38
CA THR A 347 12.36 -14.04 9.50
C THR A 347 11.40 -15.22 9.35
N CYS A 348 11.21 -15.71 8.13
CA CYS A 348 10.43 -16.92 7.85
C CYS A 348 11.06 -17.79 6.74
N CYS A 349 10.53 -19.00 6.57
CA CYS A 349 10.95 -19.90 5.51
C CYS A 349 10.61 -19.31 4.14
N GLY A 350 11.60 -19.24 3.25
CA GLY A 350 11.48 -18.62 1.93
C GLY A 350 11.70 -17.10 1.92
N ASP A 351 11.96 -16.44 3.04
CA ASP A 351 12.34 -15.02 3.08
C ASP A 351 13.86 -14.89 2.97
N LEU A 352 14.37 -14.42 1.84
CA LEU A 352 15.80 -14.32 1.56
C LEU A 352 16.32 -12.89 1.55
N ASN A 353 15.46 -11.89 1.67
CA ASN A 353 15.86 -10.49 1.76
C ASN A 353 15.61 -9.89 3.16
N GLY A 354 15.01 -10.65 4.09
CA GLY A 354 14.73 -10.25 5.46
C GLY A 354 13.49 -9.35 5.61
N ASP A 355 12.64 -9.26 4.57
CA ASP A 355 11.46 -8.39 4.56
C ASP A 355 10.22 -9.04 5.19
N SER A 356 10.36 -10.27 5.69
CA SER A 356 9.30 -11.08 6.31
C SER A 356 8.18 -11.52 5.38
N LYS A 357 8.35 -11.37 4.06
CA LYS A 357 7.39 -11.80 3.05
C LYS A 357 8.08 -12.80 2.12
N VAL A 358 7.35 -13.83 1.73
CA VAL A 358 7.81 -14.77 0.70
C VAL A 358 7.19 -14.39 -0.63
N ASN A 359 7.99 -13.88 -1.54
CA ASN A 359 7.54 -13.36 -2.82
C ASN A 359 8.58 -13.59 -3.93
N SER A 360 8.35 -12.96 -5.09
CA SER A 360 9.23 -13.13 -6.26
C SER A 360 10.67 -12.67 -6.02
N PHE A 361 10.93 -11.74 -5.10
CA PHE A 361 12.28 -11.29 -4.77
C PHE A 361 13.12 -12.40 -4.15
N ASP A 362 12.51 -13.20 -3.27
CA ASP A 362 13.18 -14.34 -2.65
C ASP A 362 13.44 -15.45 -3.66
N VAL A 363 12.48 -15.72 -4.54
CA VAL A 363 12.66 -16.66 -5.64
C VAL A 363 13.80 -16.22 -6.56
N ILE A 364 13.93 -14.92 -6.85
CA ILE A 364 15.02 -14.38 -7.66
C ILE A 364 16.37 -14.54 -6.94
N ALA A 365 16.44 -14.27 -5.63
CA ALA A 365 17.65 -14.49 -4.84
C ALA A 365 18.08 -15.96 -4.85
N LEU A 366 17.13 -16.87 -4.66
CA LEU A 366 17.36 -18.32 -4.71
C LEU A 366 17.81 -18.79 -6.10
N VAL A 367 17.18 -18.30 -7.17
CA VAL A 367 17.56 -18.63 -8.55
C VAL A 367 19.00 -18.20 -8.81
N LYS A 368 19.39 -16.98 -8.41
CA LYS A 368 20.77 -16.50 -8.59
C LYS A 368 21.78 -17.39 -7.88
N TYR A 369 21.49 -17.79 -6.65
CA TYR A 369 22.32 -18.75 -5.92
C TYR A 369 22.47 -20.08 -6.67
N CYS A 370 21.36 -20.65 -7.14
CA CYS A 370 21.36 -21.92 -7.89
C CYS A 370 22.22 -21.88 -9.17
N PHE A 371 22.37 -20.70 -9.78
CA PHE A 371 23.18 -20.48 -10.97
C PHE A 371 24.60 -19.96 -10.68
N GLY A 372 24.98 -19.81 -9.39
CA GLY A 372 26.30 -19.35 -8.97
C GLY A 372 26.54 -17.85 -9.18
N ASN A 373 25.45 -17.07 -9.28
CA ASN A 373 25.51 -15.62 -9.51
C ASN A 373 25.43 -14.79 -8.22
N CYS A 374 25.16 -15.41 -7.07
CA CYS A 374 25.29 -14.78 -5.76
C CYS A 374 25.59 -15.83 -4.68
N ASP A 375 26.23 -15.39 -3.60
CA ASP A 375 26.37 -16.18 -2.39
C ASP A 375 25.23 -15.85 -1.41
N LEU A 376 24.77 -16.86 -0.67
CA LEU A 376 23.78 -16.71 0.40
C LEU A 376 24.45 -16.96 1.75
N THR A 377 24.02 -16.22 2.77
CA THR A 377 24.43 -16.49 4.15
C THR A 377 23.92 -17.85 4.62
N ALA A 378 24.50 -18.37 5.71
CA ALA A 378 24.03 -19.63 6.31
C ALA A 378 22.55 -19.58 6.71
N LEU A 379 22.04 -18.41 7.12
CA LEU A 379 20.63 -18.22 7.48
C LEU A 379 19.72 -18.24 6.24
N GLN A 380 20.15 -17.59 5.15
CA GLN A 380 19.41 -17.62 3.89
C GLN A 380 19.40 -19.02 3.28
N LEU A 381 20.51 -19.76 3.36
CA LEU A 381 20.59 -21.16 2.93
C LEU A 381 19.64 -22.07 3.72
N GLU A 382 19.51 -21.83 5.03
CA GLU A 382 18.53 -22.54 5.86
C GLU A 382 17.10 -22.16 5.46
N ALA A 383 16.83 -20.87 5.23
CA ALA A 383 15.50 -20.37 4.90
C ALA A 383 15.01 -20.81 3.51
N CYS A 384 15.91 -20.98 2.53
CA CYS A 384 15.55 -21.37 1.17
C CYS A 384 15.50 -22.88 0.90
N ASP A 385 15.95 -23.74 1.82
CA ASP A 385 15.71 -25.20 1.74
C ASP A 385 14.26 -25.51 2.12
N VAL A 386 13.33 -25.03 1.28
CA VAL A 386 11.88 -25.13 1.52
C VAL A 386 11.38 -26.56 1.35
N MET A 387 12.18 -27.45 0.73
CA MET A 387 11.86 -28.88 0.67
C MET A 387 12.42 -29.68 1.85
N GLN A 388 13.33 -29.10 2.64
CA GLN A 388 14.01 -29.74 3.78
C GLN A 388 14.75 -31.03 3.38
N ASP A 389 15.34 -31.04 2.19
CA ASP A 389 16.12 -32.18 1.69
C ASP A 389 17.63 -31.99 1.88
N GLY A 390 18.03 -30.85 2.47
CA GLY A 390 19.42 -30.47 2.72
C GLY A 390 20.15 -29.97 1.48
N SER A 391 19.46 -29.80 0.35
CA SER A 391 20.03 -29.39 -0.94
C SER A 391 19.28 -28.21 -1.52
N VAL A 392 19.82 -27.00 -1.36
CA VAL A 392 19.26 -25.80 -1.99
C VAL A 392 19.46 -25.83 -3.51
N ASN A 393 18.39 -26.03 -4.27
CA ASN A 393 18.45 -26.16 -5.73
C ASN A 393 17.17 -25.69 -6.45
N ILE A 394 17.07 -25.99 -7.75
CA ILE A 394 15.93 -25.58 -8.58
C ILE A 394 14.57 -26.14 -8.10
N ALA A 395 14.58 -27.24 -7.34
CA ALA A 395 13.36 -27.79 -6.77
C ALA A 395 12.75 -26.86 -5.71
N ASP A 396 13.59 -26.22 -4.89
CA ASP A 396 13.16 -25.20 -3.90
C ASP A 396 12.56 -23.97 -4.58
N VAL A 397 13.16 -23.54 -5.70
CA VAL A 397 12.63 -22.46 -6.55
C VAL A 397 11.21 -22.77 -7.02
N VAL A 398 10.96 -24.01 -7.45
CA VAL A 398 9.64 -24.44 -7.95
C VAL A 398 8.61 -24.41 -6.82
N VAL A 399 8.98 -24.87 -5.62
CA VAL A 399 8.09 -24.89 -4.45
C VAL A 399 7.76 -23.46 -3.99
N MET A 400 8.76 -22.60 -3.85
CA MET A 400 8.54 -21.18 -3.52
C MET A 400 7.64 -20.48 -4.55
N ARG A 401 7.87 -20.73 -5.85
CA ARG A 401 7.03 -20.15 -6.91
C ARG A 401 5.59 -20.62 -6.84
N LYS A 402 5.34 -21.90 -6.52
CA LYS A 402 3.98 -22.42 -6.35
C LYS A 402 3.28 -21.84 -5.13
N HIS A 403 4.01 -21.62 -4.04
CA HIS A 403 3.51 -20.93 -2.85
C HIS A 403 3.03 -19.50 -3.20
N ILE A 404 3.86 -18.74 -3.90
CA ILE A 404 3.55 -17.36 -4.32
C ILE A 404 2.34 -17.30 -5.25
N ILE A 405 2.21 -18.27 -6.16
CA ILE A 405 1.07 -18.37 -7.10
C ILE A 405 -0.21 -18.85 -6.38
N GLY A 406 -0.13 -19.28 -5.12
CA GLY A 406 -1.28 -19.70 -4.33
C GLY A 406 -1.78 -21.10 -4.66
N TYR A 407 -0.89 -22.01 -5.08
CA TYR A 407 -1.25 -23.43 -5.21
C TYR A 407 -1.66 -23.98 -3.84
N ALA A 408 -2.86 -24.55 -3.74
CA ALA A 408 -3.43 -25.00 -2.46
C ALA A 408 -2.56 -26.03 -1.70
N GLU A 409 -1.77 -26.82 -2.41
CA GLU A 409 -0.82 -27.80 -1.86
C GLU A 409 0.45 -27.16 -1.26
N TYR A 410 0.70 -25.87 -1.55
CA TYR A 410 1.84 -25.08 -1.07
C TYR A 410 1.37 -23.76 -0.44
N SER A 411 0.16 -23.69 0.12
CA SER A 411 -0.31 -22.47 0.82
C SER A 411 0.53 -22.11 2.05
N VAL A 412 1.28 -23.09 2.57
CA VAL A 412 2.28 -22.92 3.63
C VAL A 412 3.56 -23.61 3.17
N LEU A 413 4.70 -22.93 3.24
CA LEU A 413 5.99 -23.53 2.95
C LEU A 413 6.41 -24.47 4.09
N PRO A 414 7.04 -25.61 3.79
CA PRO A 414 7.62 -26.48 4.81
C PRO A 414 8.76 -25.74 5.55
N CYS A 415 8.46 -25.16 6.70
CA CYS A 415 9.43 -24.42 7.50
C CYS A 415 10.48 -25.34 8.15
N PRO A 416 11.80 -25.03 8.02
CA PRO A 416 12.84 -25.63 8.86
C PRO A 416 12.49 -25.45 10.34
N SER A 417 13.01 -26.32 11.21
CA SER A 417 12.65 -26.38 12.64
C SER A 417 12.81 -25.07 13.42
N ARG A 418 13.58 -24.12 12.90
CA ARG A 418 13.78 -22.79 13.47
C ARG A 418 12.64 -21.80 13.17
N TYR A 419 11.89 -22.03 12.09
CA TYR A 419 10.81 -21.17 11.58
C TYR A 419 9.42 -21.79 11.76
N ALA A 420 9.33 -22.94 12.45
CA ALA A 420 8.14 -23.76 12.62
C ALA A 420 7.36 -23.44 13.91
#